data_AF-G2PHC6-F1
#
_entry.id   AF-G2PHC6-F1
#
_cell.length_a   1.000
_cell.length_b   1.000
_cell.length_c   1.000
_cell.angle_alpha   90.00
_cell.angle_beta   90.00
_cell.angle_gamma   90.00
#
_symmetry.space_group_name_H-M   'P 1'
#
loop_
_entity.id
_entity.type
_entity.pdbx_description
1 polymer ?
#
loop_
_entity_poly.entity_id
_entity_poly.type
_entity_poly.pdbx_seq_one_letter_code
_entity_poly.pdbx_strand_id
1 'polypeptide(L)'
;MTQASTPDWGTVPTWISAVVTTLALLVTFVVFLHDRRQRHRADALRVACHSRAVMSDEGPESEVTVRNTAERPIQHVRVSLWYWRDEIPGRTESFELVIEPGGKITKTFLGTALEVIFTDSAGHSWVKEFRDQALRPNTRRRDRERIREGTWALEEYIGTGELSDEEAKQMFTTRYRAPWVGSIWHDAPPQLPWWLRVRHVLDPRGKAARLWSPLLRWKAGRREKKFMRHIKSYMQKQNGNSPSA
;
A
#
# COMPACT_ATOMS: atom_id res chain seq x y z
N MET A 1 -69.10 7.31 -15.54
CA MET A 1 -68.31 8.11 -16.50
C MET A 1 -67.07 8.60 -15.77
N THR A 2 -65.95 7.91 -15.95
CA THR A 2 -64.64 8.30 -15.42
C THR A 2 -64.03 9.31 -16.39
N GLN A 3 -63.90 10.56 -15.96
CA GLN A 3 -63.14 11.56 -16.73
C GLN A 3 -61.68 11.12 -16.76
N ALA A 4 -61.15 10.87 -17.96
CA ALA A 4 -59.73 10.67 -18.16
C ALA A 4 -59.02 12.01 -17.92
N SER A 5 -58.22 12.10 -16.87
CA SER A 5 -57.35 13.24 -16.62
C SER A 5 -56.30 13.29 -17.74
N THR A 6 -56.36 14.32 -18.58
CA THR A 6 -55.28 14.63 -19.52
C THR A 6 -54.00 14.87 -18.72
N PRO A 7 -52.92 14.10 -18.97
CA PRO A 7 -51.67 14.28 -18.25
C PRO A 7 -51.17 15.71 -18.41
N ASP A 8 -50.85 16.35 -17.29
CA ASP A 8 -50.39 17.73 -17.23
C ASP A 8 -48.95 17.84 -17.77
N TRP A 9 -48.87 18.08 -19.08
CA TRP A 9 -47.62 18.24 -19.82
C TRP A 9 -46.80 19.47 -19.40
N GLY A 10 -47.35 20.36 -18.56
CA GLY A 10 -46.64 21.55 -18.05
C GLY A 10 -45.39 21.23 -17.23
N THR A 11 -45.26 19.99 -16.72
CA THR A 11 -44.15 19.58 -15.85
C THR A 11 -42.95 18.98 -16.60
N VAL A 12 -43.16 18.51 -17.84
CA VAL A 12 -42.13 17.83 -18.65
C VAL A 12 -40.96 18.75 -19.01
N PRO A 13 -41.19 20.02 -19.44
CA PRO A 13 -40.09 20.93 -19.77
C PRO A 13 -39.15 21.22 -18.59
N THR A 14 -39.70 21.33 -17.37
CA THR A 14 -38.94 21.65 -16.16
C THR A 14 -38.03 20.51 -15.71
N TRP A 15 -38.44 19.25 -15.93
CA TRP A 15 -37.60 18.09 -15.59
C TRP A 15 -36.43 17.96 -16.56
N ILE A 16 -36.67 18.21 -17.86
CA ILE A 16 -35.62 18.17 -18.87
C ILE A 16 -34.55 19.22 -18.58
N SER A 17 -34.94 20.46 -18.23
CA SER A 17 -33.98 21.51 -17.91
C SER A 17 -33.16 21.18 -16.65
N ALA A 18 -33.78 20.58 -15.62
CA ALA A 18 -33.08 20.14 -14.43
C ALA A 18 -32.06 19.02 -14.72
N VAL A 19 -32.41 18.05 -15.56
CA VAL A 19 -31.50 16.96 -15.98
C VAL A 19 -30.33 17.51 -16.79
N VAL A 20 -30.61 18.39 -17.76
CA VAL A 20 -29.56 19.01 -18.60
C VAL A 20 -28.59 19.83 -17.74
N THR A 21 -29.12 20.60 -16.78
CA THR A 21 -28.28 21.40 -15.87
C THR A 21 -27.43 20.52 -14.97
N THR A 22 -28.00 19.44 -14.41
CA THR A 22 -27.27 18.48 -13.57
C THR A 22 -26.16 17.78 -14.36
N LEU A 23 -26.44 17.38 -15.60
CA LEU A 23 -25.45 16.76 -16.48
C LEU A 23 -24.32 17.75 -16.82
N ALA A 24 -24.65 19.01 -17.11
CA ALA A 24 -23.65 20.05 -17.36
C ALA A 24 -22.73 20.28 -16.15
N LEU A 25 -23.29 20.34 -14.93
CA LEU A 25 -22.51 20.45 -13.70
C LEU A 25 -21.64 19.22 -13.45
N LEU A 26 -22.15 18.02 -13.74
CA LEU A 26 -21.37 16.80 -13.60
C LEU A 26 -20.16 16.80 -14.56
N VAL A 27 -20.37 17.20 -15.82
CA VAL A 27 -19.30 17.28 -16.82
C VAL A 27 -18.22 18.29 -16.40
N THR A 28 -18.61 19.49 -15.97
CA THR A 28 -17.64 20.50 -15.51
C THR A 28 -16.85 20.03 -14.29
N PHE A 29 -17.52 19.36 -13.34
CA PHE A 29 -16.86 18.77 -12.18
C PHE A 29 -15.85 17.68 -12.57
N VAL A 30 -16.20 16.80 -13.51
CA VAL A 30 -15.31 15.75 -14.02
C VAL A 30 -14.08 16.35 -14.70
N VAL A 31 -14.26 17.38 -15.53
CA VAL A 31 -13.16 18.09 -16.19
C VAL A 31 -12.25 18.75 -15.16
N PHE A 32 -12.82 19.41 -14.15
CA PHE A 32 -12.06 20.04 -13.07
C PHE A 32 -11.21 19.02 -12.29
N LEU A 33 -11.78 17.86 -11.95
CA LEU A 33 -11.05 16.78 -11.29
C LEU A 33 -9.92 16.23 -12.17
N HIS A 34 -10.16 16.11 -13.48
CA HIS A 34 -9.17 15.65 -14.43
C HIS A 34 -7.98 16.62 -14.52
N ASP A 35 -8.26 17.91 -14.71
CA ASP A 35 -7.24 18.96 -14.79
C ASP A 35 -6.41 19.05 -13.50
N ARG A 36 -7.07 18.98 -12.33
CA ARG A 36 -6.38 18.94 -11.04
C ARG A 36 -5.40 17.77 -10.94
N ARG A 37 -5.77 16.57 -11.41
CA ARG A 37 -4.87 15.41 -11.44
C ARG A 37 -3.70 15.62 -12.40
N GLN A 38 -3.93 16.24 -13.55
CA GLN A 38 -2.87 16.55 -14.51
C GLN A 38 -1.85 17.55 -13.93
N ARG A 39 -2.31 18.61 -13.24
CA ARG A 39 -1.43 19.59 -12.58
C ARG A 39 -0.54 18.94 -11.51
N HIS A 40 -1.12 18.09 -10.65
CA HIS A 40 -0.33 17.37 -9.64
C HIS A 40 0.71 16.43 -10.27
N ARG A 41 0.34 15.75 -11.38
CA ARG A 41 1.30 14.92 -12.12
C ARG A 41 2.39 15.76 -12.78
N ALA A 42 2.05 16.91 -13.34
CA ALA A 42 3.01 17.83 -13.94
C ALA A 42 4.01 18.37 -12.90
N ASP A 43 3.53 18.72 -11.71
CA ASP A 43 4.40 19.12 -10.59
C ASP A 43 5.32 17.98 -10.16
N ALA A 44 4.79 16.76 -10.01
CA ALA A 44 5.59 15.60 -9.65
C ALA A 44 6.64 15.24 -10.71
N LEU A 45 6.37 15.52 -12.00
CA LEU A 45 7.35 15.34 -13.08
C LEU A 45 8.56 16.28 -12.92
N ARG A 46 8.36 17.46 -12.33
CA ARG A 46 9.42 18.46 -12.05
C ARG A 46 10.36 18.04 -10.91
N VAL A 47 10.12 16.94 -10.20
CA VAL A 47 11.10 16.42 -9.24
C VAL A 47 12.20 15.68 -9.99
N ALA A 48 13.42 16.20 -10.02
CA ALA A 48 14.54 15.56 -10.71
C ALA A 48 15.29 14.62 -9.75
N CYS A 49 15.55 13.40 -10.19
CA CYS A 49 16.27 12.40 -9.41
C CYS A 49 17.50 11.95 -10.20
N HIS A 50 18.66 11.95 -9.57
CA HIS A 50 19.90 11.47 -10.17
C HIS A 50 20.57 10.50 -9.21
N SER A 51 21.04 9.37 -9.70
CA SER A 51 21.89 8.46 -8.94
C SER A 51 23.23 8.32 -9.65
N ARG A 52 24.30 8.33 -8.86
CA ARG A 52 25.66 8.08 -9.30
C ARG A 52 26.21 6.92 -8.51
N ALA A 53 26.72 5.90 -9.19
CA ALA A 53 27.45 4.82 -8.53
C ALA A 53 28.79 5.37 -8.03
N VAL A 54 29.09 5.11 -6.76
CA VAL A 54 30.35 5.45 -6.09
C VAL A 54 30.90 4.14 -5.54
N MET A 55 32.18 3.85 -5.80
CA MET A 55 32.82 2.68 -5.20
C MET A 55 33.40 3.10 -3.86
N SER A 56 33.02 2.41 -2.78
CA SER A 56 33.63 2.54 -1.46
C SER A 56 34.31 1.23 -1.06
N ASP A 57 35.13 1.28 -0.01
CA ASP A 57 35.79 0.09 0.55
C ASP A 57 34.78 -0.94 1.09
N GLU A 58 33.56 -0.52 1.41
CA GLU A 58 32.48 -1.40 1.91
C GLU A 58 31.69 -2.08 0.77
N GLY A 59 31.78 -1.52 -0.45
CA GLY A 59 31.22 -2.03 -1.70
C GLY A 59 30.58 -0.93 -2.55
N PRO A 60 29.71 -1.27 -3.53
CA PRO A 60 29.08 -0.26 -4.38
C PRO A 60 28.06 0.59 -3.61
N GLU A 61 28.31 1.88 -3.54
CA GLU A 61 27.39 2.88 -3.01
C GLU A 61 26.67 3.61 -4.16
N SER A 62 25.50 4.15 -3.85
CA SER A 62 24.77 5.06 -4.73
C SER A 62 24.68 6.43 -4.05
N GLU A 63 25.35 7.43 -4.62
CA GLU A 63 25.09 8.82 -4.30
C GLU A 63 23.80 9.24 -5.03
N VAL A 64 22.74 9.43 -4.24
CA VAL A 64 21.42 9.82 -4.72
C VAL A 64 21.20 11.29 -4.47
N THR A 65 20.91 12.01 -5.54
CA THR A 65 20.51 13.41 -5.53
C THR A 65 19.05 13.54 -5.92
N VAL A 66 18.25 14.19 -5.07
CA VAL A 66 16.86 14.56 -5.34
C VAL A 66 16.76 16.08 -5.31
N ARG A 67 16.28 16.67 -6.41
CA ARG A 67 16.06 18.11 -6.54
C ARG A 67 14.60 18.39 -6.83
N ASN A 68 13.98 19.23 -6.00
CA ASN A 68 12.62 19.67 -6.24
C ASN A 68 12.63 20.92 -7.13
N THR A 69 12.23 20.80 -8.40
CA THR A 69 12.03 21.97 -9.29
C THR A 69 10.55 22.34 -9.45
N ALA A 70 9.65 21.69 -8.70
CA ALA A 70 8.26 22.08 -8.63
C ALA A 70 8.09 23.36 -7.79
N GLU A 71 6.95 24.03 -7.96
CA GLU A 71 6.59 25.24 -7.21
C GLU A 71 6.12 24.94 -5.78
N ARG A 72 6.00 23.65 -5.42
CA ARG A 72 5.44 23.18 -4.16
C ARG A 72 6.42 22.25 -3.45
N PRO A 73 6.43 22.21 -2.11
CA PRO A 73 7.29 21.31 -1.37
C PRO A 73 6.89 19.85 -1.61
N ILE A 74 7.88 18.96 -1.56
CA ILE A 74 7.67 17.50 -1.53
C ILE A 74 8.10 16.95 -0.17
N GLN A 75 7.44 15.89 0.27
CA GLN A 75 7.59 15.32 1.60
C GLN A 75 7.81 13.81 1.53
N HIS A 76 8.24 13.22 2.65
CA HIS A 76 8.39 11.78 2.83
C HIS A 76 9.21 11.11 1.71
N VAL A 77 10.36 11.70 1.37
CA VAL A 77 11.23 11.16 0.33
C VAL A 77 11.91 9.88 0.83
N ARG A 78 11.79 8.81 0.07
CA ARG A 78 12.36 7.48 0.35
C ARG A 78 13.07 6.98 -0.88
N VAL A 79 14.14 6.23 -0.68
CA VAL A 79 14.90 5.60 -1.75
C VAL A 79 14.79 4.09 -1.59
N SER A 80 14.39 3.42 -2.67
CA SER A 80 14.41 1.96 -2.73
C SER A 80 15.78 1.52 -3.24
N LEU A 81 16.43 0.66 -2.47
CA LEU A 81 17.78 0.18 -2.74
C LEU A 81 17.77 -1.32 -3.02
N TRP A 82 18.69 -1.74 -3.88
CA TRP A 82 19.07 -3.13 -4.06
C TRP A 82 20.44 -3.38 -3.43
N TYR A 83 20.50 -4.29 -2.47
CA TYR A 83 21.74 -4.67 -1.78
C TYR A 83 22.28 -5.95 -2.41
N TRP A 84 23.55 -5.95 -2.79
CA TRP A 84 24.19 -7.13 -3.41
C TRP A 84 24.50 -8.24 -2.40
N ARG A 85 24.69 -7.92 -1.11
CA ARG A 85 25.09 -8.91 -0.10
C ARG A 85 23.97 -9.84 0.36
N ASP A 86 22.74 -9.35 0.39
CA ASP A 86 21.65 -10.06 1.05
C ASP A 86 20.73 -10.80 0.08
N GLU A 87 20.93 -10.69 -1.24
CA GLU A 87 20.02 -11.17 -2.31
C GLU A 87 18.54 -10.76 -2.15
N ILE A 88 18.19 -9.97 -1.12
CA ILE A 88 16.84 -9.52 -0.81
C ILE A 88 16.64 -8.15 -1.47
N PRO A 89 15.93 -8.06 -2.60
CA PRO A 89 15.53 -6.78 -3.16
C PRO A 89 14.57 -6.04 -2.23
N GLY A 90 14.73 -4.72 -2.16
CA GLY A 90 13.67 -3.83 -1.68
C GLY A 90 13.77 -3.35 -0.24
N ARG A 91 14.98 -3.25 0.32
CA ARG A 91 15.15 -2.43 1.53
C ARG A 91 14.98 -0.96 1.13
N THR A 92 13.85 -0.40 1.54
CA THR A 92 13.58 1.03 1.41
C THR A 92 14.21 1.75 2.60
N GLU A 93 15.06 2.73 2.32
CA GLU A 93 15.53 3.68 3.32
C GLU A 93 14.74 4.98 3.18
N SER A 94 14.16 5.41 4.30
CA SER A 94 13.34 6.60 4.36
C SER A 94 14.10 7.71 5.07
N PHE A 95 14.00 8.92 4.55
CA PHE A 95 14.37 10.11 5.28
C PHE A 95 13.13 11.01 5.37
N GLU A 96 12.74 11.34 6.60
CA GLU A 96 11.67 12.30 6.83
C GLU A 96 12.25 13.69 6.61
N LEU A 97 12.15 14.15 5.37
CA LEU A 97 12.63 15.46 4.97
C LEU A 97 11.63 16.10 4.01
N VAL A 98 11.33 17.36 4.27
CA VAL A 98 10.60 18.24 3.36
C VAL A 98 11.63 18.89 2.44
N ILE A 99 11.44 18.77 1.13
CA ILE A 99 12.28 19.46 0.13
C ILE A 99 11.48 20.64 -0.40
N GLU A 100 11.85 21.83 0.05
CA GLU A 100 11.25 23.08 -0.42
C GLU A 100 11.45 23.28 -1.93
N PRO A 101 10.63 24.12 -2.59
CA PRO A 101 10.82 24.50 -3.99
C PRO A 101 12.25 25.00 -4.27
N GLY A 102 12.89 24.45 -5.29
CA GLY A 102 14.30 24.73 -5.64
C GLY A 102 15.32 23.97 -4.79
N GLY A 103 14.90 23.37 -3.67
CA GLY A 103 15.73 22.61 -2.76
C GLY A 103 16.34 21.34 -3.38
N LYS A 104 17.47 20.92 -2.82
CA LYS A 104 18.23 19.74 -3.25
C LYS A 104 18.74 18.99 -2.03
N ILE A 105 18.66 17.66 -2.07
CA ILE A 105 19.31 16.77 -1.11
C ILE A 105 20.16 15.77 -1.86
N THR A 106 21.34 15.52 -1.33
CA THR A 106 22.26 14.49 -1.79
C THR A 106 22.60 13.59 -0.59
N LYS A 107 22.43 12.28 -0.76
CA LYS A 107 22.75 11.28 0.25
C LYS A 107 23.38 10.06 -0.41
N THR A 108 24.33 9.45 0.28
CA THR A 108 24.98 8.22 -0.16
C THR A 108 24.36 7.04 0.56
N PHE A 109 24.11 5.97 -0.19
CA PHE A 109 23.52 4.74 0.33
C PHE A 109 24.37 3.55 -0.08
N LEU A 110 24.54 2.59 0.82
CA LEU A 110 25.01 1.26 0.46
C LEU A 110 23.95 0.60 -0.42
N GLY A 111 24.32 0.18 -1.63
CA GLY A 111 23.42 -0.47 -2.59
C GLY A 111 23.28 0.27 -3.91
N THR A 112 22.57 -0.35 -4.85
CA THR A 112 22.13 0.29 -6.10
C THR A 112 20.78 0.94 -5.88
N ALA A 113 20.68 2.25 -6.11
CA ALA A 113 19.41 2.97 -6.03
C ALA A 113 18.52 2.67 -7.24
N LEU A 114 17.29 2.19 -6.98
CA LEU A 114 16.34 1.78 -8.02
C LEU A 114 15.30 2.87 -8.30
N GLU A 115 14.65 3.37 -7.26
CA GLU A 115 13.56 4.34 -7.37
C GLU A 115 13.50 5.28 -6.16
N VAL A 116 12.96 6.48 -6.38
CA VAL A 116 12.61 7.46 -5.34
C VAL A 116 11.10 7.46 -5.17
N ILE A 117 10.65 7.34 -3.93
CA ILE A 117 9.25 7.48 -3.54
C ILE A 117 9.13 8.80 -2.80
N PHE A 118 8.16 9.63 -3.17
CA PHE A 118 7.89 10.88 -2.45
C PHE A 118 6.38 11.14 -2.38
N THR A 119 6.00 12.14 -1.60
CA THR A 119 4.63 12.62 -1.46
C THR A 119 4.58 14.08 -1.84
N ASP A 120 3.67 14.48 -2.73
CA ASP A 120 3.48 15.88 -3.08
C ASP A 120 2.76 16.66 -1.97
N SER A 121 2.69 17.99 -2.10
CA SER A 121 2.00 18.85 -1.12
C SER A 121 0.48 18.59 -1.02
N ALA A 122 -0.10 17.84 -1.96
CA ALA A 122 -1.51 17.44 -1.96
C ALA A 122 -1.72 16.03 -1.36
N GLY A 123 -0.66 15.38 -0.87
CA GLY A 123 -0.70 14.07 -0.26
C GLY A 123 -0.67 12.89 -1.23
N HIS A 124 -0.50 13.12 -2.54
CA HIS A 124 -0.34 12.01 -3.49
C HIS A 124 1.07 11.47 -3.43
N SER A 125 1.19 10.14 -3.36
CA SER A 125 2.48 9.48 -3.39
C SER A 125 2.86 9.07 -4.80
N TRP A 126 4.09 9.38 -5.17
CA TRP A 126 4.67 9.15 -6.48
C TRP A 126 5.91 8.28 -6.36
N VAL A 127 6.18 7.51 -7.41
CA VAL A 127 7.42 6.74 -7.58
C VAL A 127 8.09 7.23 -8.85
N LYS A 128 9.37 7.57 -8.74
CA LYS A 128 10.22 7.98 -9.86
C LYS A 128 11.42 7.06 -9.96
N GLU A 129 11.53 6.35 -11.08
CA GLU A 129 12.63 5.42 -11.34
C GLU A 129 13.88 6.18 -11.80
N PHE A 130 15.07 5.78 -11.34
CA PHE A 130 16.30 6.50 -11.71
C PHE A 130 16.69 6.29 -13.18
N ARG A 131 16.43 5.09 -13.72
CA ARG A 131 16.92 4.65 -15.04
C ARG A 131 16.31 5.45 -16.18
N ASP A 132 14.99 5.58 -16.21
CA ASP A 132 14.23 6.19 -17.29
C ASP A 132 13.52 7.49 -16.85
N GLN A 133 13.66 7.88 -15.58
CA GLN A 133 12.94 9.00 -14.97
C GLN A 133 11.42 8.84 -15.06
N ALA A 134 10.91 7.61 -15.27
CA ALA A 134 9.49 7.36 -15.37
C ALA A 134 8.80 7.66 -14.04
N LEU A 135 7.72 8.43 -14.12
CA LEU A 135 6.89 8.79 -12.98
C LEU A 135 5.59 7.97 -13.01
N ARG A 136 5.33 7.26 -11.92
CA ARG A 136 4.09 6.50 -11.72
C ARG A 136 3.47 6.80 -10.35
N PRO A 137 2.14 6.73 -10.22
CA PRO A 137 1.50 6.81 -8.91
C PRO A 137 1.95 5.63 -8.04
N ASN A 138 2.22 5.89 -6.77
CA ASN A 138 2.56 4.85 -5.81
C ASN A 138 1.30 4.09 -5.35
N THR A 139 0.87 3.11 -6.14
CA THR A 139 -0.28 2.25 -5.79
C THR A 139 0.02 1.33 -4.60
N ARG A 140 1.29 0.96 -4.39
CA ARG A 140 1.72 0.03 -3.32
C ARG A 140 1.42 0.52 -1.92
N ARG A 141 1.47 1.84 -1.67
CA ARG A 141 1.09 2.39 -0.35
C ARG A 141 -0.40 2.19 -0.08
N ARG A 142 -1.23 2.47 -1.08
CA ARG A 142 -2.68 2.29 -1.00
C ARG A 142 -3.03 0.81 -0.80
N ASP A 143 -2.33 -0.06 -1.50
CA ASP A 143 -2.48 -1.50 -1.31
C ASP A 143 -2.06 -1.90 0.10
N ARG A 144 -0.84 -1.55 0.56
CA ARG A 144 -0.35 -1.88 1.92
C ARG A 144 -1.24 -1.38 3.05
N GLU A 145 -1.76 -0.16 2.98
CA GLU A 145 -2.68 0.36 3.99
C GLU A 145 -4.00 -0.41 3.97
N ARG A 146 -4.57 -0.64 2.78
CA ARG A 146 -5.80 -1.43 2.61
C ARG A 146 -5.66 -2.88 3.05
N ILE A 147 -4.47 -3.46 2.84
CA ILE A 147 -4.12 -4.79 3.30
C ILE A 147 -3.93 -4.80 4.81
N ARG A 148 -3.29 -3.79 5.40
CA ARG A 148 -3.18 -3.67 6.86
C ARG A 148 -4.57 -3.61 7.47
N GLU A 149 -5.45 -2.74 6.99
CA GLU A 149 -6.86 -2.69 7.41
C GLU A 149 -7.56 -4.05 7.21
N GLY A 150 -7.31 -4.71 6.08
CA GLY A 150 -7.88 -6.02 5.80
C GLY A 150 -7.38 -7.15 6.70
N THR A 151 -6.09 -7.17 7.02
CA THR A 151 -5.50 -8.14 7.95
C THR A 151 -5.98 -7.94 9.37
N TRP A 152 -6.22 -6.70 9.79
CA TRP A 152 -6.80 -6.41 11.11
C TRP A 152 -8.23 -6.92 11.24
N ALA A 153 -9.08 -6.64 10.24
CA ALA A 153 -10.43 -7.18 10.20
C ALA A 153 -10.42 -8.72 10.22
N LEU A 154 -9.48 -9.33 9.51
CA LEU A 154 -9.35 -10.79 9.46
C LEU A 154 -8.86 -11.43 10.76
N GLU A 155 -7.91 -10.80 11.45
CA GLU A 155 -7.49 -11.24 12.78
C GLU A 155 -8.65 -11.16 13.80
N GLU A 156 -9.54 -10.17 13.65
CA GLU A 156 -10.76 -10.06 14.46
C GLU A 156 -11.74 -11.21 14.17
N TYR A 157 -12.05 -11.48 12.89
CA TYR A 157 -12.96 -12.55 12.48
C TYR A 157 -12.45 -13.97 12.74
N ILE A 158 -11.14 -14.24 12.57
CA ILE A 158 -10.56 -15.53 12.94
C ILE A 158 -10.54 -15.68 14.47
N GLY A 159 -10.34 -14.58 15.20
CA GLY A 159 -10.36 -14.56 16.64
C GLY A 159 -11.72 -14.88 17.26
N THR A 160 -12.83 -14.60 16.56
CA THR A 160 -14.19 -14.94 16.99
C THR A 160 -14.56 -16.40 16.69
N GLY A 161 -13.86 -17.04 15.74
CA GLY A 161 -14.16 -18.41 15.29
C GLY A 161 -15.38 -18.50 14.38
N GLU A 162 -15.85 -17.36 13.86
CA GLU A 162 -17.05 -17.27 13.01
C GLU A 162 -16.79 -17.63 11.54
N LEU A 163 -15.52 -17.64 11.13
CA LEU A 163 -15.10 -17.92 9.75
C LEU A 163 -14.09 -19.06 9.72
N SER A 164 -14.32 -20.01 8.82
CA SER A 164 -13.32 -21.03 8.50
C SER A 164 -12.13 -20.42 7.76
N ASP A 165 -11.01 -21.14 7.75
CA ASP A 165 -9.75 -20.68 7.15
C ASP A 165 -9.89 -20.37 5.64
N GLU A 166 -10.70 -21.16 4.92
CA GLU A 166 -10.96 -20.97 3.48
C GLU A 166 -11.95 -19.83 3.20
N GLU A 167 -12.99 -19.63 4.02
CA GLU A 167 -13.91 -18.49 3.87
C GLU A 167 -13.19 -17.16 4.14
N ALA A 168 -12.34 -17.15 5.17
CA ALA A 168 -11.52 -16.00 5.53
C ALA A 168 -10.54 -15.63 4.39
N LYS A 169 -9.94 -16.64 3.75
CA LYS A 169 -9.07 -16.50 2.57
C LYS A 169 -9.82 -16.01 1.34
N GLN A 170 -11.00 -16.58 1.05
CA GLN A 170 -11.84 -16.17 -0.08
C GLN A 170 -12.39 -14.75 0.10
N MET A 171 -12.76 -14.38 1.33
CA MET A 171 -13.16 -13.01 1.66
C MET A 171 -11.99 -12.03 1.44
N PHE A 172 -10.78 -12.38 1.86
CA PHE A 172 -9.60 -11.53 1.67
C PHE A 172 -9.27 -11.31 0.19
N THR A 173 -9.21 -12.38 -0.60
CA THR A 173 -8.89 -12.28 -2.04
C THR A 173 -9.95 -11.51 -2.81
N THR A 174 -11.23 -11.76 -2.51
CA THR A 174 -12.36 -11.11 -3.21
C THR A 174 -12.49 -9.63 -2.84
N ARG A 175 -12.36 -9.29 -1.54
CA ARG A 175 -12.55 -7.92 -1.04
C ARG A 175 -11.39 -7.00 -1.36
N TYR A 176 -10.16 -7.51 -1.34
CA TYR A 176 -8.96 -6.68 -1.50
C TYR A 176 -8.37 -6.70 -2.91
N ARG A 177 -8.87 -7.54 -3.83
CA ARG A 177 -8.41 -7.65 -5.24
C ARG A 177 -6.90 -7.50 -5.37
N ALA A 178 -6.16 -8.26 -4.58
CA ALA A 178 -4.71 -8.13 -4.48
C ALA A 178 -4.04 -9.22 -5.36
N PRO A 179 -3.75 -8.95 -6.65
CA PRO A 179 -3.21 -9.97 -7.57
C PRO A 179 -1.84 -10.51 -7.14
N TRP A 180 -1.10 -9.76 -6.34
CA TRP A 180 0.19 -10.16 -5.75
C TRP A 180 0.04 -11.05 -4.51
N VAL A 181 -1.18 -11.34 -4.03
CA VAL A 181 -1.40 -12.38 -3.00
C VAL A 181 -0.87 -13.72 -3.50
N GLY A 182 -0.98 -13.98 -4.81
CA GLY A 182 -0.29 -15.08 -5.50
C GLY A 182 1.20 -15.20 -5.16
N SER A 183 1.95 -14.10 -5.23
CA SER A 183 3.39 -14.09 -4.99
C SER A 183 3.77 -14.16 -3.50
N ILE A 184 2.93 -13.62 -2.58
CA ILE A 184 3.10 -13.80 -1.12
C ILE A 184 3.20 -15.29 -0.76
N TRP A 185 2.46 -16.14 -1.47
CA TRP A 185 2.38 -17.57 -1.17
C TRP A 185 3.65 -18.34 -1.47
N HIS A 186 4.43 -17.89 -2.46
CA HIS A 186 5.68 -18.56 -2.86
C HIS A 186 6.84 -18.23 -1.92
N ASP A 187 6.82 -17.05 -1.30
CA ASP A 187 7.93 -16.56 -0.48
C ASP A 187 7.78 -16.87 1.03
N ALA A 188 6.62 -17.37 1.46
CA ALA A 188 6.34 -17.65 2.87
C ALA A 188 6.36 -19.17 3.18
N PRO A 189 6.86 -19.59 4.36
CA PRO A 189 6.96 -21.00 4.72
C PRO A 189 5.61 -21.74 4.61
N PRO A 190 5.53 -22.87 3.87
CA PRO A 190 4.28 -23.60 3.62
C PRO A 190 3.63 -24.22 4.86
N GLN A 191 4.31 -24.22 6.00
CA GLN A 191 3.83 -24.71 7.29
C GLN A 191 3.09 -23.66 8.12
N LEU A 192 3.14 -22.38 7.75
CA LEU A 192 2.42 -21.33 8.48
C LEU A 192 0.95 -21.27 8.03
N PRO A 193 0.00 -20.99 8.95
CA PRO A 193 -1.35 -20.58 8.57
C PRO A 193 -1.30 -19.39 7.62
N TRP A 194 -2.22 -19.32 6.65
CA TRP A 194 -2.12 -18.37 5.54
C TRP A 194 -2.12 -16.90 6.01
N TRP A 195 -2.87 -16.57 7.07
CA TRP A 195 -2.90 -15.22 7.66
C TRP A 195 -1.56 -14.83 8.31
N LEU A 196 -0.82 -15.80 8.87
CA LEU A 196 0.55 -15.62 9.35
C LEU A 196 1.54 -15.41 8.21
N ARG A 197 1.33 -16.04 7.05
CA ARG A 197 2.13 -15.79 5.84
C ARG A 197 1.93 -14.39 5.30
N VAL A 198 0.67 -13.95 5.21
CA VAL A 198 0.33 -12.57 4.84
C VAL A 198 1.01 -11.59 5.80
N ARG A 199 0.98 -11.86 7.11
CA ARG A 199 1.68 -11.06 8.13
C ARG A 199 3.20 -11.07 7.95
N HIS A 200 3.80 -12.21 7.65
CA HIS A 200 5.25 -12.35 7.42
C HIS A 200 5.71 -11.53 6.21
N VAL A 201 4.93 -11.48 5.13
CA VAL A 201 5.27 -10.69 3.94
C VAL A 201 5.02 -9.19 4.14
N LEU A 202 4.04 -8.83 4.97
CA LEU A 202 3.73 -7.42 5.26
C LEU A 202 4.68 -6.80 6.28
N ASP A 203 5.19 -7.59 7.23
CA ASP A 203 6.18 -7.17 8.22
C ASP A 203 7.31 -8.21 8.35
N PRO A 204 8.17 -8.34 7.32
CA PRO A 204 9.27 -9.31 7.32
C PRO A 204 10.31 -9.04 8.40
N ARG A 205 10.28 -7.87 9.05
CA ARG A 205 11.19 -7.47 10.13
C ARG A 205 10.64 -7.76 11.53
N GLY A 206 9.42 -8.30 11.64
CA GLY A 206 8.77 -8.61 12.92
C GLY A 206 8.65 -7.42 13.87
N LYS A 207 8.65 -6.18 13.37
CA LYS A 207 8.60 -4.98 14.22
C LYS A 207 7.23 -4.83 14.90
N ALA A 208 6.17 -5.31 14.28
CA ALA A 208 4.84 -5.44 14.86
C ALA A 208 4.80 -6.48 15.99
N ALA A 209 5.76 -7.40 16.13
CA ALA A 209 5.83 -8.26 17.31
C ALA A 209 6.39 -7.50 18.54
N ARG A 210 7.26 -6.50 18.33
CA ARG A 210 7.90 -5.74 19.43
C ARG A 210 7.04 -4.61 19.99
N LEU A 211 6.25 -3.94 19.15
CA LEU A 211 5.38 -2.82 19.57
C LEU A 211 4.15 -3.26 20.39
N TRP A 212 3.91 -4.57 20.53
CA TRP A 212 2.66 -5.10 21.08
C TRP A 212 2.80 -5.79 22.44
N SER A 213 4.02 -5.85 22.99
CA SER A 213 4.31 -6.49 24.29
C SER A 213 3.63 -5.82 25.51
N PRO A 214 3.45 -4.49 25.59
CA PRO A 214 2.81 -3.88 26.78
C PRO A 214 1.28 -3.81 26.70
N LEU A 215 0.71 -3.50 25.53
CA LEU A 215 -0.75 -3.26 25.39
C LEU A 215 -1.57 -4.56 25.34
N LEU A 216 -1.00 -5.68 24.88
CA LEU A 216 -1.66 -6.98 24.96
C LEU A 216 -1.51 -7.65 26.33
N ARG A 217 -0.51 -7.31 27.15
CA ARG A 217 -0.33 -7.92 28.48
C ARG A 217 -1.55 -7.73 29.39
N TRP A 218 -2.30 -6.64 29.20
CA TRP A 218 -3.45 -6.33 30.05
C TRP A 218 -4.77 -6.96 29.57
N LYS A 219 -4.97 -7.16 28.26
CA LYS A 219 -6.19 -7.79 27.70
C LYS A 219 -6.05 -9.26 27.29
N ALA A 220 -4.83 -9.82 27.24
CA ALA A 220 -4.59 -11.15 26.65
C ALA A 220 -4.42 -12.32 27.64
N GLY A 221 -4.54 -12.12 28.96
CA GLY A 221 -4.30 -13.20 29.94
C GLY A 221 -5.15 -14.48 29.76
N ARG A 222 -6.38 -14.37 29.20
CA ARG A 222 -7.22 -15.54 28.86
C ARG A 222 -7.20 -15.91 27.37
N ARG A 223 -7.02 -14.95 26.47
CA ARG A 223 -7.10 -15.17 25.01
C ARG A 223 -5.80 -15.72 24.43
N GLU A 224 -4.65 -15.33 24.96
CA GLU A 224 -3.34 -15.84 24.56
C GLU A 224 -3.18 -17.34 24.88
N LYS A 225 -3.71 -17.80 26.02
CA LYS A 225 -3.73 -19.23 26.37
C LYS A 225 -4.59 -20.08 25.43
N LYS A 226 -5.65 -19.51 24.83
CA LYS A 226 -6.49 -20.21 23.84
C LYS A 226 -5.82 -20.22 22.47
N PHE A 227 -5.24 -19.09 22.08
CA PHE A 227 -4.47 -18.91 20.84
C PHE A 227 -3.22 -19.81 20.80
N MET A 228 -2.41 -19.81 21.85
CA MET A 228 -1.22 -20.67 21.96
C MET A 228 -1.58 -22.16 22.05
N ARG A 229 -2.74 -22.52 22.62
CA ARG A 229 -3.26 -23.88 22.57
C ARG A 229 -3.64 -24.31 21.15
N HIS A 230 -4.22 -23.41 20.37
CA HIS A 230 -4.56 -23.66 18.95
C HIS A 230 -3.30 -23.86 18.10
N ILE A 231 -2.30 -23.00 18.24
CA ILE A 231 -1.02 -23.14 17.53
C ILE A 231 -0.32 -24.44 17.92
N LYS A 232 -0.27 -24.76 19.23
CA LYS A 232 0.38 -25.99 19.72
C LYS A 232 -0.35 -27.26 19.24
N SER A 233 -1.68 -27.25 19.20
CA SER A 233 -2.49 -28.34 18.66
C SER A 233 -2.31 -28.53 17.15
N TYR A 234 -2.24 -27.42 16.40
CA TYR A 234 -1.97 -27.45 14.96
C TYR A 234 -0.59 -28.03 14.65
N MET A 235 0.46 -27.57 15.36
CA MET A 235 1.82 -28.09 15.20
C MET A 235 1.94 -29.57 15.59
N GLN A 236 1.24 -30.02 16.65
CA GLN A 236 1.22 -31.43 17.04
C GLN A 236 0.53 -32.32 16.00
N LYS A 237 -0.54 -31.85 15.34
CA LYS A 237 -1.20 -32.60 14.26
C LYS A 237 -0.30 -32.76 13.02
N GLN A 238 0.53 -31.77 12.71
CA GLN A 238 1.47 -31.85 11.59
C GLN A 238 2.60 -32.85 11.86
N ASN A 239 3.14 -32.87 13.09
CA ASN A 239 4.22 -33.80 13.46
C ASN A 239 3.75 -35.26 13.59
N GLY A 240 2.46 -35.51 13.85
CA GLY A 240 1.89 -36.86 13.95
C GLY A 240 1.62 -37.57 12.61
N ASN A 241 1.73 -36.86 11.48
CA ASN A 241 1.44 -37.40 10.14
C ASN A 241 2.69 -37.67 9.29
N SER A 242 3.89 -37.66 9.88
CA SER A 242 5.09 -38.12 9.16
C SER A 242 5.08 -39.64 9.09
N PRO A 243 4.99 -40.28 7.91
CA PRO A 243 5.08 -41.73 7.80
C PRO A 243 6.48 -42.15 8.26
N SER A 244 6.54 -43.06 9.24
CA SER A 244 7.77 -43.72 9.64
C SER A 244 8.36 -44.43 8.43
N ALA A 245 9.56 -44.00 8.02
CA ALA A 245 10.37 -44.66 6.99
C ALA A 245 10.85 -46.04 7.47
#